data_AF-F6GHD8-F1
#
_entry.id   AF-F6GHD8-F1
#
_cell.length_a   1.000
_cell.length_b   1.000
_cell.length_c   1.000
_cell.angle_alpha   90.00
_cell.angle_beta   90.00
_cell.angle_gamma   90.00
#
_symmetry.space_group_name_H-M   'P 1'
#
loop_
_entity.id
_entity.type
_entity.pdbx_description
1 polymer ?
#
loop_
_entity_poly.entity_id
_entity_poly.type
_entity_poly.pdbx_seq_one_letter_code
_entity_poly.pdbx_strand_id
1 'polypeptide(L)'
;MKKYIIVFLFFCYGNIQAKEWRSLKCYKKETQLETLSASDWLKKDRTKNTIVWQKANAYNLSNNLPQEYETIKQRRDFYLWYSAEIAKKGHYVTWPTMAYYINKKLNLTNTFPFSLFVSKNIKQYAINGSEDVFNNCFVNLYALFKNNKPLTKIETQNWDEHILYMEQYKWLENIYKNMPERTLNTIERMAKRKCLYALVVPKEIKFKGDISKAESRYNYALNTLKVYCKKIYNLK
;
A
#
# COMPACT_ATOMS: atom_id res chain seq x y z
N MET A 1 32.92 -21.15 47.49
CA MET A 1 32.34 -20.03 46.72
C MET A 1 31.45 -20.59 45.63
N LYS A 2 30.14 -20.29 45.67
CA LYS A 2 29.13 -20.86 44.76
C LYS A 2 29.35 -20.31 43.34
N LYS A 3 29.56 -21.20 42.35
CA LYS A 3 29.56 -20.85 40.93
C LYS A 3 28.11 -20.71 40.48
N TYR A 4 27.66 -19.49 40.23
CA TYR A 4 26.39 -19.24 39.57
C TYR A 4 26.59 -19.40 38.05
N ILE A 5 25.99 -20.44 37.47
CA ILE A 5 25.86 -20.58 36.03
C ILE A 5 24.63 -19.77 35.62
N ILE A 6 24.84 -18.62 34.98
CA ILE A 6 23.77 -17.84 34.36
C ILE A 6 23.48 -18.46 33.00
N VAL A 7 22.36 -19.17 32.88
CA VAL A 7 21.85 -19.66 31.59
C VAL A 7 21.08 -18.52 30.93
N PHE A 8 21.64 -17.96 29.87
CA PHE A 8 20.98 -16.96 29.03
C PHE A 8 20.01 -17.69 28.07
N LEU A 9 18.74 -17.78 28.44
CA LEU A 9 17.67 -18.23 27.55
C LEU A 9 17.42 -17.14 26.51
N PHE A 10 18.02 -17.28 25.33
CA PHE A 10 17.57 -16.57 24.13
C PHE A 10 16.16 -17.04 23.78
N PHE A 11 15.15 -16.31 24.24
CA PHE A 11 13.84 -16.35 23.61
C PHE A 11 13.99 -15.72 22.24
N CYS A 12 14.16 -16.55 21.21
CA CYS A 12 13.91 -16.15 19.83
C CYS A 12 12.43 -15.80 19.73
N TYR A 13 12.10 -14.51 19.90
CA TYR A 13 10.79 -13.98 19.56
C TYR A 13 10.47 -14.38 18.12
N GLY A 14 9.30 -14.97 17.94
CA GLY A 14 8.87 -15.62 16.70
C GLY A 14 9.10 -14.72 15.49
N ASN A 15 9.63 -15.33 14.44
CA ASN A 15 9.75 -14.69 13.14
C ASN A 15 8.40 -14.05 12.79
N ILE A 16 8.41 -12.73 12.55
CA ILE A 16 7.32 -12.05 11.86
C ILE A 16 7.22 -12.76 10.52
N GLN A 17 6.19 -13.58 10.42
CA GLN A 17 6.02 -14.50 9.31
C GLN A 17 4.91 -13.94 8.44
N ALA A 18 5.31 -13.47 7.26
CA ALA A 18 4.39 -13.12 6.18
C ALA A 18 3.29 -14.17 6.06
N LYS A 19 2.02 -13.73 6.05
CA LYS A 19 0.86 -14.61 5.78
C LYS A 19 0.79 -15.05 4.31
N GLU A 20 1.73 -14.58 3.48
CA GLU A 20 1.99 -15.12 2.15
C GLU A 20 2.99 -16.27 2.21
N TRP A 21 2.50 -17.45 1.84
CA TRP A 21 3.30 -18.66 1.81
C TRP A 21 3.73 -19.01 0.40
N ARG A 22 4.97 -19.46 0.22
CA ARG A 22 5.45 -19.93 -1.10
C ARG A 22 4.62 -21.11 -1.61
N SER A 23 4.26 -22.02 -0.71
CA SER A 23 3.48 -23.23 -1.01
C SER A 23 2.83 -23.80 0.24
N LEU A 24 1.82 -24.65 0.07
CA LEU A 24 1.19 -25.37 1.18
C LEU A 24 2.18 -26.29 1.92
N LYS A 25 3.20 -26.81 1.24
CA LYS A 25 4.25 -27.62 1.88
C LYS A 25 5.07 -26.78 2.88
N CYS A 26 5.40 -25.53 2.52
CA CYS A 26 6.09 -24.62 3.44
C CYS A 26 5.19 -24.31 4.65
N TYR A 27 3.92 -24.00 4.39
CA TYR A 27 2.92 -23.73 5.43
C TYR A 27 2.82 -24.88 6.44
N LYS A 28 2.59 -26.11 5.96
CA LYS A 28 2.49 -27.31 6.80
C LYS A 28 3.73 -27.54 7.64
N LYS A 29 4.91 -27.38 7.04
CA LYS A 29 6.20 -27.56 7.72
C LYS A 29 6.35 -26.60 8.90
N GLU A 30 5.92 -25.35 8.75
CA GLU A 30 6.17 -24.29 9.72
C GLU A 30 5.05 -24.16 10.76
N THR A 31 3.80 -24.44 10.38
CA THR A 31 2.63 -24.29 11.27
C THR A 31 2.10 -25.59 11.83
N GLN A 32 2.50 -26.75 11.26
CA GLN A 32 1.90 -28.07 11.52
C GLN A 32 0.40 -28.17 11.16
N LEU A 33 -0.16 -27.17 10.46
CA LEU A 33 -1.56 -27.15 10.02
C LEU A 33 -1.71 -27.69 8.60
N GLU A 34 -2.69 -28.56 8.39
CA GLU A 34 -2.95 -29.20 7.08
C GLU A 34 -3.55 -28.24 6.03
N THR A 35 -4.24 -27.20 6.50
CA THR A 35 -4.96 -26.22 5.67
C THR A 35 -4.64 -24.81 6.12
N LEU A 36 -4.56 -23.88 5.16
CA LEU A 36 -4.35 -22.46 5.43
C LEU A 36 -5.39 -21.91 6.41
N SER A 37 -4.94 -21.07 7.34
CA SER A 37 -5.86 -20.31 8.19
C SER A 37 -6.60 -19.25 7.36
N ALA A 38 -7.64 -18.67 7.95
CA ALA A 38 -8.46 -17.66 7.27
C ALA A 38 -7.67 -16.40 6.84
N SER A 39 -6.57 -16.07 7.53
CA SER A 39 -5.70 -14.93 7.20
C SER A 39 -4.57 -15.27 6.23
N ASP A 40 -4.30 -16.56 5.98
CA ASP A 40 -3.17 -17.03 5.19
C ASP A 40 -3.53 -17.21 3.71
N TRP A 41 -2.55 -17.01 2.82
CA TRP A 41 -2.68 -17.30 1.40
C TRP A 41 -1.37 -17.80 0.80
N LEU A 42 -1.43 -18.50 -0.33
CA LEU A 42 -0.23 -18.80 -1.09
C LEU A 42 0.09 -17.66 -2.05
N LYS A 43 1.37 -17.47 -2.38
CA LYS A 43 1.80 -16.50 -3.41
C LYS A 43 1.02 -16.67 -4.72
N LYS A 44 0.74 -17.92 -5.12
CA LYS A 44 -0.07 -18.21 -6.31
C LYS A 44 -1.50 -17.68 -6.19
N ASP A 45 -2.08 -17.71 -5.00
CA ASP A 45 -3.45 -17.30 -4.72
C ASP A 45 -3.60 -15.79 -4.93
N ARG A 46 -2.65 -14.99 -4.44
CA ARG A 46 -2.59 -13.55 -4.72
C ARG A 46 -2.38 -13.27 -6.21
N THR A 47 -1.37 -13.89 -6.83
CA THR A 47 -1.05 -13.59 -8.25
C THR A 47 -2.16 -13.98 -9.22
N LYS A 48 -3.00 -14.95 -8.86
CA LYS A 48 -4.16 -15.39 -9.65
C LYS A 48 -5.49 -14.84 -9.13
N ASN A 49 -5.47 -13.99 -8.11
CA ASN A 49 -6.66 -13.43 -7.44
C ASN A 49 -7.72 -14.51 -7.07
N THR A 50 -7.29 -15.65 -6.54
CA THR A 50 -8.19 -16.77 -6.24
C THR A 50 -9.11 -16.48 -5.06
N ILE A 51 -10.14 -17.31 -4.86
CA ILE A 51 -11.06 -17.18 -3.72
C ILE A 51 -10.36 -17.25 -2.35
N VAL A 52 -9.25 -17.97 -2.23
CA VAL A 52 -8.45 -18.04 -0.98
C VAL A 52 -7.89 -16.66 -0.64
N TRP A 53 -7.29 -15.98 -1.63
CA TRP A 53 -6.79 -14.61 -1.46
C TRP A 53 -7.90 -13.62 -1.14
N GLN A 54 -9.04 -13.71 -1.82
CA GLN A 54 -10.18 -12.82 -1.58
C GLN A 54 -10.75 -13.00 -0.17
N LYS A 55 -10.89 -14.25 0.30
CA LYS A 55 -11.33 -14.56 1.66
C LYS A 55 -10.33 -14.08 2.71
N ALA A 56 -9.03 -14.28 2.48
CA ALA A 56 -7.99 -13.76 3.36
C ALA A 56 -8.02 -12.23 3.45
N ASN A 57 -8.23 -11.54 2.33
CA ASN A 57 -8.37 -10.09 2.36
C ASN A 57 -9.59 -9.61 3.15
N ALA A 58 -10.75 -10.24 2.94
CA ALA A 58 -11.94 -9.90 3.70
C ALA A 58 -11.75 -10.16 5.20
N TYR A 59 -11.14 -11.29 5.57
CA TYR A 59 -10.83 -11.64 6.95
C TYR A 59 -9.85 -10.65 7.59
N ASN A 60 -8.74 -10.34 6.92
CA ASN A 60 -7.74 -9.41 7.43
C ASN A 60 -8.35 -8.02 7.60
N LEU A 61 -9.15 -7.57 6.61
CA LEU A 61 -9.85 -6.30 6.68
C LEU A 61 -10.82 -6.21 7.86
N SER A 62 -11.63 -7.25 8.09
CA SER A 62 -12.59 -7.26 9.20
C SER A 62 -11.95 -7.34 10.57
N ASN A 63 -10.75 -7.92 10.67
CA ASN A 63 -10.00 -8.08 11.91
C ASN A 63 -8.93 -7.00 12.13
N ASN A 64 -8.90 -5.97 11.26
CA ASN A 64 -7.92 -4.89 11.31
C ASN A 64 -6.46 -5.40 11.36
N LEU A 65 -6.10 -6.27 10.42
CA LEU A 65 -4.77 -6.88 10.30
C LEU A 65 -4.00 -6.33 9.07
N PRO A 66 -3.66 -5.03 9.02
CA PRO A 66 -2.92 -4.47 7.89
C PRO A 66 -1.45 -4.94 7.83
N GLN A 67 -0.87 -5.36 8.95
CA GLN A 67 0.50 -5.83 9.05
C GLN A 67 0.79 -7.12 8.26
N GLU A 68 -0.25 -7.88 7.88
CA GLU A 68 -0.07 -9.11 7.11
C GLU A 68 0.41 -8.85 5.66
N TYR A 69 0.32 -7.59 5.21
CA TYR A 69 0.70 -7.15 3.86
C TYR A 69 2.05 -6.46 3.87
N GLU A 70 3.13 -7.21 4.01
CA GLU A 70 4.50 -6.69 4.18
C GLU A 70 5.06 -5.93 2.96
N THR A 71 4.73 -6.38 1.75
CA THR A 71 5.32 -5.87 0.52
C THR A 71 4.40 -4.92 -0.23
N ILE A 72 4.99 -3.97 -0.96
CA ILE A 72 4.26 -3.08 -1.90
C ILE A 72 3.40 -3.90 -2.88
N LYS A 73 3.85 -5.09 -3.30
CA LYS A 73 3.08 -5.95 -4.22
C LYS A 73 1.81 -6.51 -3.56
N GLN A 74 1.90 -6.93 -2.30
CA GLN A 74 0.73 -7.40 -1.55
C GLN A 74 -0.28 -6.27 -1.32
N ARG A 75 0.18 -5.10 -0.86
CA ARG A 75 -0.66 -3.91 -0.68
C ARG A 75 -1.31 -3.45 -1.99
N ARG A 76 -0.54 -3.43 -3.08
CA ARG A 76 -1.05 -3.17 -4.44
C ARG A 76 -2.18 -4.12 -4.81
N ASP A 77 -1.94 -5.42 -4.68
CA ASP A 77 -2.91 -6.43 -5.12
C ASP A 77 -4.14 -6.46 -4.18
N PHE A 78 -3.98 -6.07 -2.92
CA PHE A 78 -5.10 -5.81 -2.01
C PHE A 78 -5.96 -4.66 -2.54
N TYR A 79 -5.38 -3.51 -2.90
CA TYR A 79 -6.15 -2.38 -3.44
C TYR A 79 -6.87 -2.73 -4.75
N LEU A 80 -6.25 -3.57 -5.59
CA LEU A 80 -6.90 -4.09 -6.80
C LEU A 80 -8.13 -4.94 -6.47
N TRP A 81 -7.99 -5.88 -5.54
CA TRP A 81 -9.11 -6.68 -5.05
C TRP A 81 -10.20 -5.79 -4.42
N TYR A 82 -9.79 -4.91 -3.49
CA TYR A 82 -10.69 -4.07 -2.72
C TYR A 82 -11.53 -3.17 -3.64
N SER A 83 -10.89 -2.48 -4.59
CA SER A 83 -11.58 -1.61 -5.55
C SER A 83 -12.62 -2.36 -6.38
N ALA A 84 -12.35 -3.61 -6.76
CA ALA A 84 -13.34 -4.45 -7.43
C ALA A 84 -14.51 -4.81 -6.51
N GLU A 85 -14.25 -5.18 -5.25
CA GLU A 85 -15.30 -5.56 -4.31
C GLU A 85 -16.22 -4.39 -3.91
N ILE A 86 -15.65 -3.21 -3.64
CA ILE A 86 -16.49 -2.05 -3.31
C ILE A 86 -17.30 -1.55 -4.51
N ALA A 87 -16.76 -1.68 -5.74
CA ALA A 87 -17.51 -1.36 -6.95
C ALA A 87 -18.71 -2.31 -7.17
N LYS A 88 -18.56 -3.61 -6.86
CA LYS A 88 -19.69 -4.57 -6.86
C LYS A 88 -20.79 -4.18 -5.86
N LYS A 89 -20.42 -3.53 -4.75
CA LYS A 89 -21.34 -2.98 -3.76
C LYS A 89 -21.95 -1.62 -4.17
N GLY A 90 -21.60 -1.09 -5.35
CA GLY A 90 -22.10 0.19 -5.85
C GLY A 90 -21.34 1.41 -5.32
N HIS A 91 -20.23 1.24 -4.58
CA HIS A 91 -19.40 2.35 -4.14
C HIS A 91 -18.40 2.74 -5.25
N TYR A 92 -18.46 4.00 -5.69
CA TYR A 92 -17.63 4.50 -6.79
C TYR A 92 -16.52 5.47 -6.31
N VAL A 93 -15.96 5.22 -5.13
CA VAL A 93 -14.79 5.98 -4.63
C VAL A 93 -13.56 5.72 -5.49
N THR A 94 -12.75 6.75 -5.71
CA THR A 94 -11.60 6.69 -6.62
C THR A 94 -10.30 6.34 -5.92
N TRP A 95 -10.18 6.71 -4.64
CA TRP A 95 -8.94 6.61 -3.88
C TRP A 95 -8.32 5.20 -3.86
N PRO A 96 -9.05 4.08 -3.68
CA PRO A 96 -8.43 2.75 -3.68
C PRO A 96 -7.77 2.42 -5.03
N THR A 97 -8.35 2.85 -6.13
CA THR A 97 -7.77 2.70 -7.47
C THR A 97 -6.52 3.58 -7.65
N MET A 98 -6.52 4.79 -7.08
CA MET A 98 -5.32 5.63 -7.02
C MET A 98 -4.21 4.95 -6.21
N ALA A 99 -4.54 4.39 -5.05
CA ALA A 99 -3.60 3.68 -4.20
C ALA A 99 -3.02 2.44 -4.91
N TYR A 100 -3.83 1.67 -5.64
CA TYR A 100 -3.36 0.61 -6.53
C TYR A 100 -2.34 1.13 -7.55
N TYR A 101 -2.68 2.22 -8.25
CA TYR A 101 -1.81 2.82 -9.27
C TYR A 101 -0.47 3.30 -8.68
N ILE A 102 -0.51 4.03 -7.56
CA ILE A 102 0.69 4.52 -6.88
C ILE A 102 1.56 3.35 -6.41
N ASN A 103 0.99 2.31 -5.79
CA ASN A 103 1.77 1.14 -5.39
C ASN A 103 2.39 0.40 -6.60
N LYS A 104 1.70 0.36 -7.75
CA LYS A 104 2.27 -0.16 -9.00
C LYS A 104 3.51 0.65 -9.43
N LYS A 105 3.48 1.98 -9.28
CA LYS A 105 4.61 2.88 -9.58
C LYS A 105 5.73 2.77 -8.55
N LEU A 106 5.42 2.75 -7.26
CA LEU A 106 6.41 2.59 -6.18
C LEU A 106 7.15 1.26 -6.32
N ASN A 107 6.48 0.18 -6.73
CA ASN A 107 7.11 -1.11 -6.98
C ASN A 107 8.19 -1.08 -8.09
N LEU A 108 8.17 -0.09 -9.00
CA LEU A 108 9.24 0.06 -10.00
C LEU A 108 10.59 0.34 -9.33
N THR A 109 10.62 0.99 -8.16
CA THR A 109 11.86 1.19 -7.40
C THR A 109 12.53 -0.13 -7.01
N ASN A 110 11.76 -1.21 -6.91
CA ASN A 110 12.20 -2.56 -6.56
C ASN A 110 12.22 -3.54 -7.75
N THR A 111 12.03 -3.06 -8.98
CA THR A 111 11.92 -3.91 -10.18
C THR A 111 13.01 -3.57 -11.21
N PHE A 112 13.65 -4.59 -11.76
CA PHE A 112 14.63 -4.43 -12.84
C PHE A 112 13.96 -3.87 -14.12
N PRO A 113 14.64 -3.01 -14.92
CA PRO A 113 15.98 -2.47 -14.69
C PRO A 113 15.99 -1.22 -13.79
N PHE A 114 14.84 -0.62 -13.50
CA PHE A 114 14.73 0.63 -12.74
C PHE A 114 15.42 0.55 -11.36
N SER A 115 15.34 -0.60 -10.69
CA SER A 115 15.96 -0.82 -9.39
C SER A 115 17.48 -0.67 -9.36
N LEU A 116 18.17 -0.74 -10.50
CA LEU A 116 19.61 -0.49 -10.62
C LEU A 116 19.96 1.00 -10.42
N PHE A 117 19.04 1.88 -10.80
CA PHE A 117 19.24 3.33 -10.80
C PHE A 117 18.59 4.03 -9.61
N VAL A 118 18.02 3.27 -8.67
CA VAL A 118 17.33 3.79 -7.49
C VAL A 118 18.12 3.43 -6.23
N SER A 119 18.41 4.43 -5.40
CA SER A 119 19.16 4.24 -4.16
C SER A 119 18.36 3.45 -3.12
N LYS A 120 19.07 2.80 -2.17
CA LYS A 120 18.43 2.07 -1.06
C LYS A 120 17.48 2.96 -0.25
N ASN A 121 17.87 4.21 0.02
CA ASN A 121 17.04 5.16 0.76
C ASN A 121 15.70 5.42 0.04
N ILE A 122 15.71 5.64 -1.28
CA ILE A 122 14.48 5.87 -2.05
C ILE A 122 13.58 4.63 -2.02
N LYS A 123 14.16 3.42 -2.13
CA LYS A 123 13.39 2.17 -1.98
C LYS A 123 12.74 2.07 -0.61
N GLN A 124 13.48 2.41 0.44
CA GLN A 124 12.96 2.38 1.81
C GLN A 124 11.81 3.37 2.00
N TYR A 125 11.95 4.62 1.53
CA TYR A 125 10.86 5.60 1.61
C TYR A 125 9.63 5.19 0.79
N ALA A 126 9.82 4.51 -0.35
CA ALA A 126 8.71 3.95 -1.12
C ALA A 126 7.97 2.84 -0.34
N ILE A 127 8.70 1.99 0.40
CA ILE A 127 8.13 0.94 1.25
C ILE A 127 7.39 1.58 2.43
N ASN A 128 8.04 2.48 3.17
CA ASN A 128 7.50 3.14 4.34
C ASN A 128 6.24 3.94 4.00
N GLY A 129 6.25 4.74 2.93
CA GLY A 129 5.07 5.50 2.51
C GLY A 129 3.90 4.61 2.08
N SER A 130 4.19 3.51 1.38
CA SER A 130 3.17 2.52 1.00
C SER A 130 2.55 1.84 2.22
N GLU A 131 3.38 1.47 3.21
CA GLU A 131 2.97 0.82 4.45
C GLU A 131 2.17 1.76 5.34
N ASP A 132 2.67 2.96 5.59
CA ASP A 132 2.05 3.91 6.52
C ASP A 132 0.66 4.33 6.05
N VAL A 133 0.50 4.62 4.76
CA VAL A 133 -0.83 4.91 4.18
C VAL A 133 -1.75 3.70 4.28
N PHE A 134 -1.25 2.50 3.98
CA PHE A 134 -2.06 1.28 4.03
C PHE A 134 -2.56 0.97 5.44
N ASN A 135 -1.66 1.01 6.42
CA ASN A 135 -1.97 0.71 7.82
C ASN A 135 -2.96 1.72 8.40
N ASN A 136 -2.75 3.01 8.16
CA ASN A 136 -3.61 4.06 8.70
C ASN A 136 -4.99 4.11 8.01
N CYS A 137 -5.08 3.79 6.71
CA CYS A 137 -6.35 3.81 5.99
C CYS A 137 -7.23 2.59 6.27
N PHE A 138 -6.68 1.51 6.82
CA PHE A 138 -7.30 0.18 6.85
C PHE A 138 -8.67 0.16 7.52
N VAL A 139 -8.82 0.88 8.63
CA VAL A 139 -10.11 1.03 9.34
C VAL A 139 -11.14 1.75 8.49
N ASN A 140 -10.75 2.78 7.74
CA ASN A 140 -11.64 3.51 6.82
C ASN A 140 -12.09 2.61 5.66
N LEU A 141 -11.19 1.76 5.15
CA LEU A 141 -11.52 0.77 4.15
C LEU A 141 -12.51 -0.26 4.69
N TYR A 142 -12.32 -0.75 5.92
CA TYR A 142 -13.28 -1.67 6.52
C TYR A 142 -14.65 -1.02 6.71
N ALA A 143 -14.69 0.24 7.17
CA ALA A 143 -15.92 1.00 7.35
C ALA A 143 -16.72 1.16 6.04
N LEU A 144 -16.05 1.41 4.92
CA LEU A 144 -16.69 1.46 3.61
C LEU A 144 -17.09 0.05 3.12
N PHE A 145 -16.23 -0.94 3.31
CA PHE A 145 -16.49 -2.33 2.89
C PHE A 145 -17.71 -2.94 3.58
N LYS A 146 -17.92 -2.66 4.87
CA LYS A 146 -19.10 -3.14 5.61
C LYS A 146 -20.39 -2.38 5.27
N ASN A 147 -20.27 -1.20 4.65
CA ASN A 147 -21.43 -0.41 4.27
C ASN A 147 -22.10 -1.02 3.03
N ASN A 148 -23.34 -1.49 3.18
CA ASN A 148 -24.12 -2.07 2.08
C ASN A 148 -24.99 -1.05 1.34
N LYS A 149 -25.06 0.21 1.83
CA LYS A 149 -25.75 1.30 1.14
C LYS A 149 -24.74 2.04 0.24
N PRO A 150 -24.92 2.03 -1.09
CA PRO A 150 -24.06 2.79 -1.99
C PRO A 150 -23.99 4.27 -1.59
N LEU A 151 -22.78 4.83 -1.58
CA LEU A 151 -22.61 6.27 -1.38
C LEU A 151 -23.19 7.03 -2.57
N THR A 152 -23.85 8.15 -2.30
CA THR A 152 -24.21 9.14 -3.31
C THR A 152 -22.95 9.74 -3.94
N LYS A 153 -23.12 10.49 -5.03
CA LYS A 153 -22.01 11.19 -5.71
C LYS A 153 -21.26 12.14 -4.76
N ILE A 154 -21.99 12.89 -3.94
CA ILE A 154 -21.42 13.87 -3.00
C ILE A 154 -20.70 13.14 -1.86
N GLU A 155 -21.31 12.11 -1.28
CA GLU A 155 -20.66 11.30 -0.24
C GLU A 155 -19.38 10.61 -0.75
N THR A 156 -19.41 10.11 -1.98
CA THR A 156 -18.23 9.53 -2.66
C THR A 156 -17.11 10.55 -2.78
N GLN A 157 -17.43 11.77 -3.21
CA GLN A 157 -16.45 12.85 -3.34
C GLN A 157 -15.87 13.23 -1.98
N ASN A 158 -16.73 13.45 -0.97
CA ASN A 158 -16.32 13.80 0.38
C ASN A 158 -15.44 12.71 1.01
N TRP A 159 -15.74 11.44 0.76
CA TRP A 159 -14.94 10.31 1.24
C TRP A 159 -13.54 10.33 0.62
N ASP A 160 -13.43 10.46 -0.71
CA ASP A 160 -12.13 10.56 -1.39
C ASP A 160 -11.30 11.76 -0.89
N GLU A 161 -11.92 12.93 -0.76
CA GLU A 161 -11.26 14.17 -0.30
C GLU A 161 -10.79 14.03 1.15
N HIS A 162 -11.61 13.46 2.03
CA HIS A 162 -11.26 13.20 3.41
C HIS A 162 -10.05 12.25 3.52
N ILE A 163 -10.06 11.13 2.80
CA ILE A 163 -8.95 10.16 2.84
C ILE A 163 -7.68 10.78 2.25
N LEU A 164 -7.77 11.53 1.15
CA LEU A 164 -6.62 12.26 0.60
C LEU A 164 -6.05 13.29 1.57
N TYR A 165 -6.92 14.01 2.29
CA TYR A 165 -6.48 14.97 3.29
C TYR A 165 -5.71 14.25 4.41
N MET A 166 -6.28 13.16 4.96
CA MET A 166 -5.63 12.36 6.00
C MET A 166 -4.29 11.80 5.53
N GLU A 167 -4.23 11.27 4.30
CA GLU A 167 -2.99 10.76 3.70
C GLU A 167 -1.90 11.83 3.64
N GLN A 168 -2.21 13.02 3.10
CA GLN A 168 -1.18 14.02 2.82
C GLN A 168 -0.77 14.84 4.04
N TYR A 169 -1.71 15.14 4.95
CA TYR A 169 -1.48 16.02 6.11
C TYR A 169 -1.21 15.28 7.42
N LYS A 170 -1.59 14.00 7.54
CA LYS A 170 -1.46 13.24 8.79
C LYS A 170 -0.50 12.08 8.65
N TRP A 171 -0.76 11.16 7.72
CA TRP A 171 0.01 9.92 7.61
C TRP A 171 1.41 10.20 7.04
N LEU A 172 1.47 10.78 5.84
CA LEU A 172 2.76 11.00 5.17
C LEU A 172 3.59 12.15 5.76
N GLU A 173 3.01 13.00 6.60
CA GLU A 173 3.65 14.23 7.05
C GLU A 173 4.96 13.98 7.80
N ASN A 174 4.98 12.99 8.71
CA ASN A 174 6.20 12.62 9.44
C ASN A 174 7.26 12.01 8.51
N ILE A 175 6.84 11.29 7.46
CA ILE A 175 7.77 10.71 6.49
C ILE A 175 8.48 11.83 5.71
N TYR A 176 7.75 12.84 5.24
CA TYR A 176 8.34 13.97 4.50
C TYR A 176 9.20 14.86 5.40
N LYS A 177 8.76 15.15 6.63
CA LYS A 177 9.54 15.97 7.59
C LYS A 177 10.89 15.36 7.95
N ASN A 178 10.93 14.04 8.12
CA ASN A 178 12.14 13.32 8.51
C ASN A 178 12.97 12.83 7.31
N MET A 179 12.62 13.24 6.09
CA MET A 179 13.32 12.83 4.89
C MET A 179 14.60 13.66 4.69
N PRO A 180 15.78 13.03 4.50
CA PRO A 180 16.98 13.77 4.15
C PRO A 180 16.76 14.57 2.86
N GLU A 181 17.21 15.82 2.85
CA GLU A 181 17.01 16.76 1.74
C GLU A 181 17.44 16.18 0.38
N ARG A 182 18.57 15.47 0.34
CA ARG A 182 19.05 14.79 -0.88
C ARG A 182 18.04 13.75 -1.42
N THR A 183 17.40 13.01 -0.52
CA THR A 183 16.39 12.02 -0.89
C THR A 183 15.12 12.72 -1.37
N LEU A 184 14.68 13.76 -0.65
CA LEU A 184 13.53 14.59 -1.01
C LEU A 184 13.69 15.20 -2.41
N ASN A 185 14.85 15.82 -2.67
CA ASN A 185 15.19 16.40 -3.97
C ASN A 185 15.17 15.36 -5.09
N THR A 186 15.58 14.11 -4.81
CA THR A 186 15.54 13.04 -5.81
C THR A 186 14.11 12.60 -6.10
N ILE A 187 13.29 12.39 -5.08
CA ILE A 187 11.87 12.05 -5.24
C ILE A 187 11.13 13.19 -5.97
N GLU A 188 11.42 14.44 -5.64
CA GLU A 188 10.83 15.59 -6.32
C GLU A 188 11.18 15.61 -7.81
N ARG A 189 12.46 15.35 -8.16
CA ARG A 189 12.88 15.22 -9.57
C ARG A 189 12.16 14.07 -10.27
N MET A 190 11.96 12.94 -9.60
CA MET A 190 11.19 11.81 -10.15
C MET A 190 9.73 12.21 -10.43
N ALA A 191 9.07 12.81 -9.45
CA ALA A 191 7.67 13.25 -9.56
C ALA A 191 7.48 14.33 -10.64
N LYS A 192 8.46 15.23 -10.78
CA LYS A 192 8.49 16.28 -11.82
C LYS A 192 8.97 15.79 -13.19
N ARG A 193 9.22 14.48 -13.37
CA ARG A 193 9.74 13.88 -14.62
C ARG A 193 11.07 14.48 -15.11
N LYS A 194 11.96 14.87 -14.20
CA LYS A 194 13.27 15.45 -14.56
C LYS A 194 14.29 14.36 -14.90
N CYS A 195 15.08 14.60 -15.95
CA CYS A 195 16.21 13.75 -16.37
C CYS A 195 15.78 12.29 -16.67
N LEU A 196 16.56 11.31 -16.20
CA LEU A 196 16.37 9.87 -16.43
C LEU A 196 15.02 9.32 -15.91
N TYR A 197 14.29 10.08 -15.09
CA TYR A 197 13.02 9.67 -14.49
C TYR A 197 11.78 9.96 -15.35
N ALA A 198 11.96 10.53 -16.55
CA ALA A 198 10.86 10.86 -17.46
C ALA A 198 10.03 9.63 -17.88
N LEU A 199 10.58 8.42 -17.80
CA LEU A 199 9.89 7.17 -18.14
C LEU A 199 9.03 6.61 -16.98
N VAL A 200 9.18 7.10 -15.75
CA VAL A 200 8.54 6.50 -14.57
C VAL A 200 7.09 6.99 -14.38
N VAL A 201 6.88 8.30 -14.50
CA VAL A 201 5.61 8.99 -14.24
C VAL A 201 5.10 9.60 -15.54
N PRO A 202 3.90 9.30 -16.07
CA PRO A 202 3.33 9.88 -17.31
C PRO A 202 3.29 11.42 -17.36
N LYS A 203 3.31 12.02 -18.56
CA LYS A 203 3.44 13.49 -18.74
C LYS A 203 2.25 14.25 -18.16
N GLU A 204 1.08 13.65 -18.26
CA GLU A 204 -0.22 14.13 -17.79
C GLU A 204 -0.25 14.33 -16.28
N ILE A 205 0.52 13.52 -15.55
CA ILE A 205 0.58 13.56 -14.08
C ILE A 205 1.94 14.02 -13.58
N LYS A 206 2.63 14.89 -14.32
CA LYS A 206 3.84 15.53 -13.81
C LYS A 206 3.50 16.35 -12.57
N PHE A 207 4.22 16.15 -11.48
CA PHE A 207 4.03 16.94 -10.26
C PHE A 207 4.38 18.40 -10.50
N LYS A 208 3.62 19.32 -9.89
CA LYS A 208 3.87 20.75 -9.88
C LYS A 208 3.79 21.24 -8.44
N GLY A 209 4.67 22.16 -8.06
CA GLY A 209 4.78 22.66 -6.69
C GLY A 209 5.95 22.04 -5.93
N ASP A 210 5.88 22.14 -4.61
CA ASP A 210 6.90 21.70 -3.66
C ASP A 210 6.41 20.43 -2.95
N ILE A 211 7.11 19.31 -3.16
CA ILE A 211 6.69 18.00 -2.64
C ILE A 211 6.79 17.92 -1.10
N SER A 212 7.58 18.80 -0.47
CA SER A 212 7.67 18.86 1.00
C SER A 212 6.37 19.37 1.64
N LYS A 213 5.59 20.18 0.91
CA LYS A 213 4.36 20.79 1.40
C LYS A 213 3.16 19.86 1.19
N ALA A 214 2.48 19.50 2.28
CA ALA A 214 1.26 18.68 2.25
C ALA A 214 0.19 19.23 1.29
N GLU A 215 0.00 20.55 1.28
CA GLU A 215 -0.95 21.22 0.39
C GLU A 215 -0.65 20.99 -1.10
N SER A 216 0.61 21.11 -1.52
CA SER A 216 1.01 20.81 -2.90
C SER A 216 0.69 19.36 -3.26
N ARG A 217 0.97 18.42 -2.35
CA ARG A 217 0.69 17.00 -2.57
C ARG A 217 -0.80 16.71 -2.63
N TYR A 218 -1.59 17.30 -1.74
CA TYR A 218 -3.04 17.19 -1.70
C TYR A 218 -3.69 17.73 -2.99
N ASN A 219 -3.33 18.95 -3.40
CA ASN A 219 -3.83 19.57 -4.61
C ASN A 219 -3.46 18.77 -5.86
N TYR A 220 -2.24 18.24 -5.92
CA TYR A 220 -1.83 17.33 -6.98
C TYR A 220 -2.66 16.03 -6.99
N ALA A 221 -2.83 15.40 -5.82
CA ALA A 221 -3.57 14.14 -5.72
C ALA A 221 -5.04 14.32 -6.15
N LEU A 222 -5.69 15.38 -5.68
CA LEU A 222 -7.09 15.68 -5.97
C LEU A 222 -7.32 16.12 -7.42
N ASN A 223 -6.52 17.05 -7.93
CA ASN A 223 -6.82 17.70 -9.21
C ASN A 223 -6.09 17.08 -10.41
N THR A 224 -5.02 16.32 -10.17
CA THR A 224 -4.21 15.73 -11.25
C THR A 224 -4.28 14.21 -11.22
N LEU A 225 -3.88 13.57 -10.11
CA LEU A 225 -3.79 12.12 -10.04
C LEU A 225 -5.17 11.46 -10.08
N LYS A 226 -6.15 11.94 -9.31
CA LYS A 226 -7.52 11.43 -9.29
C LYS A 226 -8.14 11.48 -10.68
N VAL A 227 -8.05 12.64 -11.34
CA VAL A 227 -8.57 12.85 -12.70
C VAL A 227 -7.93 11.89 -13.69
N TYR A 228 -6.61 11.73 -13.63
CA TYR A 228 -5.89 10.78 -14.47
C TYR A 228 -6.33 9.33 -14.24
N CYS A 229 -6.41 8.90 -12.97
CA CYS A 229 -6.86 7.55 -12.61
C CYS A 229 -8.29 7.29 -13.07
N LYS A 230 -9.22 8.26 -12.92
CA LYS A 230 -10.58 8.13 -13.46
C LYS A 230 -10.56 7.85 -14.95
N LYS A 231 -9.74 8.58 -15.71
CA LYS A 231 -9.60 8.39 -17.16
C LYS A 231 -9.04 7.01 -17.52
N ILE A 232 -7.91 6.59 -16.93
CA ILE A 232 -7.23 5.36 -17.37
C ILE A 232 -7.89 4.06 -16.87
N TYR A 233 -8.72 4.14 -15.84
CA TYR A 233 -9.47 3.00 -15.30
C TYR A 233 -10.98 3.08 -15.59
N ASN A 234 -11.43 4.04 -16.41
CA ASN A 234 -12.84 4.26 -16.76
C ASN A 234 -13.76 4.31 -15.53
N LEU A 235 -13.34 5.03 -14.49
CA LEU A 235 -14.12 5.17 -13.25
C LEU A 235 -15.25 6.19 -13.46
N LYS A 236 -16.40 5.94 -12.84
CA LYS A 236 -17.59 6.79 -12.90
C LYS A 236 -17.43 8.10 -12.09
#